data_AF-A0A957VIU1-F1
#
_entry.id   AF-A0A957VIU1-F1
#
_cell.length_a   1.000
_cell.length_b   1.000
_cell.length_c   1.000
_cell.angle_alpha   90.00
_cell.angle_beta   90.00
_cell.angle_gamma   90.00
#
_symmetry.space_group_name_H-M   'P 1'
#
loop_
_entity.id
_entity.type
_entity.pdbx_description
1 polymer ?
#
loop_
_entity_poly.entity_id
_entity_poly.type
_entity_poly.pdbx_seq_one_letter_code
_entity_poly.pdbx_strand_id
1 'polypeptide(L)'
;MREELDFDDGLITAYGYEVYRGQERLYWYDDFPHPHDPSLASTHPHHKHVPPNIKRNRIPAPGLSYTLPNLPQIVAEIEDFEQ
;
A
#
# COMPACT_ATOMS: atom_id res chain seq x y z
N MET A 1 0.96 7.79 10.20
CA MET A 1 1.29 6.91 9.07
C MET A 1 2.78 7.02 8.81
N ARG A 2 3.50 5.90 8.64
CA ARG A 2 4.95 5.83 8.45
C ARG A 2 5.32 4.52 7.77
N GLU A 3 6.49 4.46 7.16
CA GLU A 3 7.22 3.21 6.88
C GLU A 3 8.27 3.03 7.98
N GLU A 4 8.32 1.85 8.59
CA GLU A 4 9.23 1.50 9.66
C GLU A 4 10.29 0.53 9.14
N LEU A 5 11.56 0.83 9.40
CA LEU A 5 12.71 0.09 8.88
C LEU A 5 13.51 -0.51 10.03
N ASP A 6 13.82 -1.79 9.92
CA ASP A 6 14.84 -2.46 10.70
C ASP A 6 16.11 -2.60 9.84
N PHE A 7 17.18 -1.91 10.24
CA PHE A 7 18.45 -1.92 9.51
C PHE A 7 19.27 -3.19 9.76
N ASP A 8 19.13 -3.81 10.93
CA ASP A 8 19.87 -5.01 11.27
C ASP A 8 19.32 -6.19 10.47
N ASP A 9 17.99 -6.27 10.36
CA ASP A 9 17.30 -7.31 9.57
C ASP A 9 17.17 -6.94 8.08
N GLY A 10 17.36 -5.68 7.71
CA GLY A 10 17.27 -5.19 6.33
C GLY A 10 15.85 -5.23 5.76
N LEU A 11 14.85 -4.95 6.61
CA LEU A 11 13.43 -5.10 6.29
C LEU A 11 12.62 -3.85 6.64
N ILE A 12 11.52 -3.68 5.93
CA ILE A 12 10.38 -2.87 6.37
C ILE A 12 9.56 -3.73 7.32
N THR A 13 9.31 -3.25 8.53
CA THR A 13 8.57 -4.00 9.57
C THR A 13 7.08 -3.64 9.62
N ALA A 14 6.74 -2.45 9.16
CA ALA A 14 5.36 -1.99 8.98
C ALA A 14 5.35 -0.81 8.01
N TYR A 15 4.26 -0.64 7.26
CA TYR A 15 4.10 0.56 6.44
C TYR A 15 2.63 0.99 6.32
N GLY A 16 2.46 2.26 5.97
CA GLY A 16 1.19 2.77 5.46
C GLY A 16 1.46 3.96 4.57
N TYR A 17 0.68 4.07 3.49
CA TYR A 17 0.79 5.17 2.52
C TYR A 17 -0.58 5.70 2.16
N GLU A 18 -0.82 7.00 2.33
CA GLU A 18 -2.06 7.65 1.94
C GLU A 18 -1.78 8.64 0.82
N VAL A 19 -2.59 8.58 -0.23
CA VAL A 19 -2.49 9.50 -1.37
C VAL A 19 -3.71 10.41 -1.38
N TYR A 20 -3.44 11.72 -1.45
CA TYR A 20 -4.43 12.77 -1.40
C TYR A 20 -4.30 13.71 -2.60
N ARG A 21 -5.44 14.23 -3.06
CA ARG A 21 -5.53 15.41 -3.93
C ARG A 21 -6.28 16.51 -3.17
N GLY A 22 -5.54 17.51 -2.69
CA GLY A 22 -6.08 18.49 -1.75
C GLY A 22 -6.56 17.81 -0.46
N GLN A 23 -7.85 17.88 -0.16
CA GLN A 23 -8.47 17.22 1.01
C GLN A 23 -9.09 15.85 0.68
N GLU A 24 -9.15 15.47 -0.59
CA GLU A 24 -9.71 14.20 -1.02
C GLU A 24 -8.66 13.09 -0.88
N ARG A 25 -8.97 12.04 -0.13
CA ARG A 25 -8.14 10.82 -0.09
C ARG A 25 -8.50 9.94 -1.26
N LEU A 26 -7.58 9.80 -2.21
CA LEU A 26 -7.77 9.02 -3.43
C LEU A 26 -7.67 7.52 -3.15
N TYR A 27 -6.62 7.09 -2.45
CA TYR A 27 -6.37 5.70 -2.08
C TYR A 27 -5.36 5.61 -0.93
N TRP A 28 -5.19 4.42 -0.36
CA TRP A 28 -4.08 4.13 0.55
C TRP A 28 -3.59 2.69 0.42
N TYR A 29 -2.40 2.42 0.95
CA TYR A 29 -1.83 1.10 1.11
C TYR A 29 -1.53 0.85 2.59
N ASP A 30 -1.71 -0.39 3.03
CA ASP A 30 -1.24 -0.86 4.33
C ASP A 30 -0.95 -2.38 4.29
N ASP A 31 -0.36 -2.88 5.35
CA ASP A 31 0.02 -4.28 5.52
C ASP A 31 -0.82 -5.02 6.58
N PHE A 32 -2.02 -4.50 6.89
CA PHE A 32 -2.89 -5.19 7.83
C PHE A 32 -3.40 -6.51 7.23
N PRO A 33 -3.12 -7.67 7.88
CA PRO A 33 -3.38 -8.95 7.25
C PRO A 33 -4.88 -9.26 7.14
N HIS A 34 -5.29 -9.74 5.96
CA HIS A 34 -6.63 -10.24 5.68
C HIS A 34 -6.60 -11.73 5.27
N PRO A 35 -6.25 -12.66 6.18
CA PRO A 35 -6.01 -14.07 5.83
C PRO A 35 -7.25 -14.83 5.34
N HIS A 36 -8.45 -14.30 5.59
CA HIS A 36 -9.71 -14.91 5.18
C HIS A 36 -10.28 -14.32 3.88
N ASP A 37 -9.58 -13.38 3.26
CA ASP A 37 -9.97 -12.81 1.97
C ASP A 37 -9.11 -13.43 0.85
N PRO A 38 -9.61 -14.43 0.12
CA PRO A 38 -8.83 -15.09 -0.93
C PRO A 38 -8.51 -14.15 -2.11
N SER A 39 -9.24 -13.04 -2.27
CA SER A 39 -8.98 -12.08 -3.35
C SER A 39 -7.68 -11.29 -3.15
N LEU A 40 -7.17 -11.23 -1.92
CA LEU A 40 -5.94 -10.51 -1.55
C LEU A 40 -4.73 -11.44 -1.40
N ALA A 41 -4.90 -12.75 -1.59
CA ALA A 41 -3.88 -13.76 -1.31
C ALA A 41 -2.61 -13.59 -2.16
N SER A 42 -2.71 -13.04 -3.37
CA SER A 42 -1.59 -12.89 -4.30
C SER A 42 -0.52 -11.90 -3.82
N THR A 43 -0.86 -11.00 -2.90
CA THR A 43 0.05 -9.99 -2.37
C THR A 43 0.04 -9.94 -0.85
N HIS A 44 -0.48 -10.97 -0.18
CA HIS A 44 -0.61 -10.98 1.28
C HIS A 44 0.72 -10.61 1.99
N PRO A 45 0.72 -9.69 2.97
CA PRO A 45 -0.44 -8.95 3.53
C PRO A 45 -0.74 -7.62 2.80
N HIS A 46 0.07 -7.26 1.81
CA HIS A 46 0.03 -6.00 1.08
C HIS A 46 -1.26 -5.83 0.28
N HIS A 47 -1.96 -4.73 0.51
CA HIS A 47 -3.15 -4.42 -0.26
C HIS A 47 -3.35 -2.91 -0.41
N LYS A 48 -4.17 -2.54 -1.40
CA LYS A 48 -4.54 -1.16 -1.70
C LYS A 48 -6.03 -0.98 -1.43
N HIS A 49 -6.37 0.13 -0.81
CA HIS A 49 -7.72 0.59 -0.61
C HIS A 49 -8.10 1.62 -1.67
N VAL A 50 -9.18 1.35 -2.43
CA VAL A 50 -9.60 2.17 -3.57
C VAL A 50 -11.11 2.47 -3.56
N PRO A 51 -11.60 3.60 -4.11
CA PRO A 51 -13.03 3.86 -4.26
C PRO A 51 -13.72 2.84 -5.20
N PRO A 52 -15.06 2.65 -5.13
CA PRO A 52 -16.00 3.22 -4.15
C PRO A 52 -15.93 2.49 -2.80
N ASN A 53 -16.49 3.11 -1.74
CA ASN A 53 -16.49 2.55 -0.38
C ASN A 53 -15.09 2.10 0.10
N ILE A 54 -14.13 3.02 -0.03
CA ILE A 54 -12.69 2.79 0.11
C ILE A 54 -12.27 2.01 1.37
N LYS A 55 -13.01 2.09 2.48
CA LYS A 55 -12.74 1.32 3.71
C LYS A 55 -12.99 -0.19 3.58
N ARG A 56 -13.76 -0.61 2.57
CA ARG A 56 -14.15 -2.01 2.32
C ARG A 56 -13.74 -2.51 0.95
N ASN A 57 -13.30 -1.64 0.06
CA ASN A 57 -12.87 -2.02 -1.27
C ASN A 57 -11.34 -2.09 -1.32
N ARG A 58 -10.84 -3.32 -1.35
CA ARG A 58 -9.43 -3.67 -1.29
C ARG A 58 -9.07 -4.45 -2.54
N ILE A 59 -7.88 -4.18 -3.06
CA ILE A 59 -7.30 -4.93 -4.17
C ILE A 59 -5.87 -5.35 -3.82
N PRO A 60 -5.33 -6.39 -4.47
CA PRO A 60 -3.92 -6.73 -4.37
C PRO A 60 -3.02 -5.53 -4.69
N ALA A 61 -1.90 -5.42 -3.98
CA ALA A 61 -0.90 -4.37 -4.18
C ALA A 61 0.43 -4.98 -4.68
N PRO A 62 0.51 -5.40 -5.95
CA PRO A 62 1.72 -6.00 -6.49
C PRO A 62 2.88 -4.99 -6.43
N GLY A 63 4.07 -5.48 -6.10
CA GLY A 63 5.29 -4.68 -6.02
C GLY A 63 5.56 -4.06 -4.64
N LEU A 64 4.55 -3.97 -3.76
CA LEU A 64 4.81 -3.71 -2.35
C LEU A 64 5.50 -4.90 -1.69
N SER A 65 6.43 -4.61 -0.79
CA SER A 65 7.32 -5.59 -0.21
C SER A 65 7.79 -5.19 1.19
N TYR A 66 8.24 -6.17 1.96
CA TYR A 66 9.04 -5.94 3.16
C TYR A 66 10.55 -5.84 2.87
N THR A 67 11.02 -6.30 1.72
CA THR A 67 12.46 -6.39 1.38
C THR A 67 12.89 -5.39 0.31
N LEU A 68 11.95 -4.63 -0.27
CA LEU A 68 12.21 -3.65 -1.32
C LEU A 68 11.58 -2.31 -0.96
N PRO A 69 12.17 -1.16 -1.37
CA PRO A 69 11.58 0.15 -1.11
C PRO A 69 10.22 0.30 -1.80
N ASN A 70 9.20 0.66 -1.03
CA ASN A 70 7.85 0.85 -1.55
C ASN A 70 7.62 2.24 -2.15
N LEU A 71 8.26 3.27 -1.58
CA LEU A 71 8.07 4.68 -1.97
C LEU A 71 8.27 4.95 -3.47
N PRO A 72 9.32 4.44 -4.15
CA PRO A 72 9.52 4.72 -5.58
C PRO A 72 8.34 4.29 -6.46
N GLN A 73 7.72 3.14 -6.17
CA GLN A 73 6.56 2.68 -6.91
C GLN A 73 5.36 3.61 -6.71
N ILE A 74 5.13 4.07 -5.48
CA ILE A 74 4.01 4.94 -5.15
C ILE A 74 4.18 6.32 -5.79
N VAL A 75 5.40 6.85 -5.81
CA VAL A 75 5.72 8.11 -6.50
C VAL A 75 5.46 7.99 -8.00
N ALA A 76 5.95 6.92 -8.64
CA ALA A 76 5.71 6.68 -10.06
C ALA A 76 4.22 6.58 -10.38
N GLU A 77 3.43 5.91 -9.53
CA GLU A 77 1.98 5.86 -9.68
C GLU A 77 1.36 7.26 -9.64
N ILE A 78 1.77 8.12 -8.70
CA ILE A 78 1.24 9.50 -8.61
C ILE A 78 1.58 10.31 -9.87
N GLU A 79 2.78 10.13 -10.43
CA GLU A 79 3.19 10.79 -11.67
C GLU A 79 2.33 10.38 -12.88
N ASP A 80 1.88 9.12 -12.93
CA ASP A 80 0.96 8.62 -13.95
C ASP A 80 -0.48 9.15 -13.76
N PHE A 81 -0.89 9.50 -12.54
CA PHE A 81 -2.22 10.05 -12.22
C PHE A 81 -2.40 11.54 -12.59
N GLU A 82 -1.31 12.25 -12.89
CA GLU A 82 -1.30 13.67 -13.26
C GLU A 82 -1.18 13.88 -14.80
N GLN A 83 -1.16 12.81 -15.59
CA GLN A 83 -1.22 12.82 -17.06
C GLN A 83 -2.64 12.64 -17.58
#